data_AF-A0A6M0HPR6-F1
#
_entry.id   AF-A0A6M0HPR6-F1
#
_cell.length_a   1.000
_cell.length_b   1.000
_cell.length_c   1.000
_cell.angle_alpha   90.00
_cell.angle_beta   90.00
_cell.angle_gamma   90.00
#
_symmetry.space_group_name_H-M   'P 1'
#
loop_
_entity.id
_entity.type
_entity.pdbx_description
1 polymer ?
#
loop_
_entity_poly.entity_id
_entity_poly.type
_entity_poly.pdbx_seq_one_letter_code
_entity_poly.pdbx_strand_id
1 'polypeptide(L)' 'MARKARPQRLITRYAGVRLYDVEAKAYVALADLRGLRADGYAVVVRDAETGQYVTKTVLRPDFEA' A
#
# COMPACT_ATOMS: atom_id res chain seq x y z
N MET A 1 2.80 6.49 26.55
CA MET A 1 2.29 5.30 25.83
C MET A 1 2.60 5.46 24.35
N ALA A 2 3.64 4.80 23.85
CA ALA A 2 3.93 4.80 22.42
C ALA A 2 2.81 4.01 21.74
N ARG A 3 1.91 4.69 21.04
CA ARG A 3 0.95 4.08 20.12
C ARG A 3 1.83 3.25 19.18
N LYS A 4 1.87 1.91 19.34
CA LYS A 4 2.60 1.01 18.44
C LYS A 4 2.10 1.40 17.06
N ALA A 5 2.92 2.15 16.32
CA ALA A 5 2.58 2.58 14.99
C ALA A 5 2.32 1.29 14.24
N ARG A 6 1.08 1.08 13.80
CA ARG A 6 0.77 -0.10 12.99
C ARG A 6 1.74 -0.08 11.81
N PRO A 7 2.38 -1.21 11.46
CA PRO A 7 3.45 -1.17 10.47
C PRO A 7 2.91 -0.58 9.17
N GLN A 8 3.57 0.47 8.68
CA GLN A 8 3.16 1.16 7.46
C GLN A 8 3.83 0.48 6.28
N ARG A 9 3.06 -0.20 5.44
CA ARG A 9 3.58 -0.86 4.23
C ARG A 9 3.69 0.17 3.11
N LEU A 10 4.92 0.47 2.70
CA LEU A 10 5.19 1.33 1.56
C LEU A 10 5.17 0.51 0.27
N ILE A 11 4.21 0.81 -0.59
CA ILE A 11 4.00 0.15 -1.87
C ILE A 11 4.35 1.11 -2.99
N THR A 12 5.34 0.77 -3.79
CA THR A 12 5.70 1.50 -5.00
C THR A 12 4.89 0.98 -6.17
N ARG A 13 4.07 1.83 -6.77
CA ARG A 13 3.30 1.55 -7.98
C ARG A 13 4.12 1.92 -9.20
N TYR A 14 4.24 0.98 -10.14
CA TYR A 14 4.81 1.20 -11.46
C TYR A 14 3.70 1.16 -12.53
N ALA A 15 3.98 1.70 -13.71
CA ALA A 15 3.07 1.59 -14.86
C ALA A 15 2.68 0.12 -15.12
N GLY A 16 1.42 -0.11 -15.50
CA GLY A 16 0.88 -1.46 -15.73
C GLY A 16 0.37 -2.20 -14.48
N VAL A 17 -0.04 -1.48 -13.43
CA VAL A 17 -0.67 -2.04 -12.20
C VAL A 17 0.28 -2.90 -11.35
N ARG A 18 1.60 -2.84 -11.60
CA ARG A 18 2.58 -3.53 -10.76
C ARG A 18 2.77 -2.79 -9.45
N LEU A 19 2.61 -3.50 -8.35
CA LEU A 19 2.78 -3.00 -6.99
C LEU A 19 3.98 -3.70 -6.38
N TYR A 20 4.89 -2.92 -5.83
CA TYR A 20 6.11 -3.42 -5.19
C TYR A 20 6.11 -3.00 -3.73
N ASP A 21 6.05 -3.96 -2.82
CA ASP A 21 6.21 -3.69 -1.41
C ASP A 21 7.70 -3.49 -1.10
N VAL A 22 8.05 -2.28 -0.65
CA VAL A 22 9.43 -1.91 -0.33
C VAL A 22 9.91 -2.59 0.94
N GLU A 23 9.01 -2.87 1.89
CA GLU A 23 9.35 -3.58 3.12
C GLU A 23 9.51 -5.08 2.88
N ALA A 24 8.58 -5.70 2.14
CA ALA A 24 8.67 -7.11 1.78
C ALA A 24 9.68 -7.38 0.65
N LYS A 25 10.16 -6.32 -0.01
CA LYS A 25 11.04 -6.36 -1.19
C LYS A 25 10.53 -7.31 -2.26
N ALA A 26 9.22 -7.28 -2.48
CA ALA A 26 8.51 -8.24 -3.33
C ALA A 26 7.39 -7.56 -4.10
N TYR A 27 7.08 -8.10 -5.28
CA TYR A 27 5.88 -7.73 -6.01
C TYR A 27 4.66 -8.33 -5.33
N VAL A 28 3.66 -7.48 -5.10
CA VAL A 28 2.41 -7.85 -4.45
C VAL A 28 1.24 -7.57 -5.38
N ALA A 29 0.15 -8.30 -5.22
CA ALA A 29 -1.10 -8.05 -5.91
C ALA A 29 -1.97 -7.07 -5.13
N LEU A 30 -2.98 -6.51 -5.80
CA LEU A 30 -4.03 -5.71 -5.13
C LEU A 30 -4.75 -6.50 -4.02
N ALA A 31 -4.86 -7.83 -4.17
CA ALA A 31 -5.46 -8.71 -3.15
C ALA A 31 -4.63 -8.75 -1.86
N ASP A 32 -3.30 -8.78 -1.97
CA ASP A 32 -2.41 -8.77 -0.80
C ASP A 32 -2.52 -7.45 -0.04
N LEU A 33 -2.67 -6.33 -0.75
CA LEU A 33 -2.93 -5.03 -0.11
C LEU A 33 -4.24 -5.00 0.67
N ARG A 34 -5.28 -5.70 0.19
CA ARG A 34 -6.53 -5.87 0.92
C ARG A 34 -6.32 -6.69 2.18
N GLY A 35 -5.61 -7.82 2.09
CA GLY A 35 -5.25 -8.66 3.25
C GLY A 35 -4.50 -7.85 4.31
N LEU A 36 -3.48 -7.09 3.90
CA LEU A 36 -2.73 -6.22 4.81
C LEU A 36 -3.63 -5.20 5.52
N ARG A 37 -4.58 -4.58 4.81
CA ARG A 37 -5.54 -3.67 5.45
C ARG A 37 -6.51 -4.38 6.38
N ALA A 38 -7.01 -5.54 6.00
CA ALA A 38 -7.90 -6.36 6.83
C ALA A 38 -7.20 -6.79 8.13
N ASP A 39 -5.91 -7.09 8.05
CA ASP A 39 -5.03 -7.38 9.18
C ASP A 39 -4.68 -6.10 10.01
N GLY A 40 -5.16 -4.93 9.56
CA GLY A 40 -5.03 -3.65 10.26
C GLY A 40 -3.77 -2.87 9.92
N TYR A 41 -2.97 -3.28 8.94
CA TYR A 41 -1.78 -2.57 8.47
C TYR A 41 -2.15 -1.31 7.68
N ALA A 42 -1.33 -0.28 7.81
CA ALA A 42 -1.50 0.95 7.05
C ALA A 42 -0.76 0.80 5.70
N VAL A 43 -1.51 0.75 4.60
CA VAL A 43 -0.92 0.68 3.26
C VAL A 43 -0.74 2.09 2.70
N VAL A 44 0.47 2.42 2.26
CA VAL A 44 0.84 3.69 1.63
C VAL A 44 1.30 3.40 0.23
N VAL A 45 0.65 3.97 -0.79
CA VAL A 45 1.02 3.77 -2.18
C VAL A 45 1.74 5.02 -2.69
N ARG A 46 2.96 4.83 -3.20
CA ARG A 46 3.77 5.85 -3.86
C ARG A 46 3.92 5.52 -5.34
N ASP A 47 3.70 6.48 -6.19
CA ASP A 47 3.88 6.33 -7.62
C ASP A 47 5.37 6.45 -7.97
N ALA A 48 5.90 5.50 -8.75
CA ALA A 48 7.32 5.46 -9.12
C ALA A 48 7.70 6.52 -10.15
N GLU A 49 6.77 6.91 -11.03
CA GLU A 49 7.03 7.83 -12.14
C GLU A 49 7.01 9.28 -11.63
N THR A 50 6.04 9.60 -10.78
CA THR A 50 5.85 10.96 -10.24
C THR A 50 6.47 11.13 -8.85
N GLY A 51 6.77 10.04 -8.16
CA GLY A 51 7.23 10.05 -6.77
C GLY A 51 6.16 10.45 -5.76
N GLN A 52 4.92 10.71 -6.19
CA GLN A 52 3.83 11.22 -5.34
C GLN A 52 3.13 10.11 -4.56
N TYR A 53 2.61 10.45 -3.39
CA TYR A 53 1.79 9.55 -2.59
C TYR A 53 0.36 9.51 -3.14
N VAL A 54 0.04 8.44 -3.85
CA VAL A 54 -1.26 8.20 -4.48
C VAL A 54 -2.14 7.25 -3.66
N THR A 55 -1.79 7.00 -2.38
CA THR A 55 -2.51 6.11 -1.46
C THR A 55 -4.03 6.29 -1.50
N LYS A 56 -4.52 7.53 -1.43
CA LYS A 56 -5.96 7.86 -1.45
C LYS A 56 -6.60 7.73 -2.84
N THR A 57 -5.81 7.86 -3.90
CA THR A 57 -6.29 7.77 -5.28
C THR A 57 -6.39 6.33 -5.74
N VAL A 58 -5.50 5.46 -5.26
CA VAL A 58 -5.46 4.03 -5.57
C VAL A 58 -6.38 3.22 -4.66
N LEU A 59 -6.42 3.55 -3.38
CA LEU A 59 -7.37 2.97 -2.43
C LEU A 59 -8.67 3.79 -2.48
N ARG A 60 -9.51 3.54 -3.49
CA ARG A 60 -10.89 4.05 -3.51
C ARG A 60 -11.62 3.64 -2.21
N PRO A 61 -12.70 4.34 -1.80
CA PRO A 61 -13.51 3.95 -0.64
C PRO A 61 -14.02 2.50 -0.71
N ASP A 62 -14.13 1.90 -1.90
CA ASP A 62 -14.45 0.49 -2.15
C ASP A 62 -13.40 -0.53 -1.62
N PHE A 63 -12.31 -0.06 -1.01
CA PHE A 63 -11.29 -0.86 -0.32
C PHE A 63 -11.54 -1.00 1.19
N GLU A 64 -12.58 -0.35 1.73
CA GLU A 64 -13.07 -0.58 3.10
C GLU A 64 -14.25 -1.56 3.07
N ALA A 65 -13.95 -2.86 3.16
CA ALA A 65 -14.93 -3.90 3.41
C ALA A 65 -14.38 -4.86 4.46
#